data_AF-A0A3D4D223-F1
#
_entry.id   AF-A0A3D4D223-F1
#
_cell.length_a   1.000
_cell.length_b   1.000
_cell.length_c   1.000
_cell.angle_alpha   90.00
_cell.angle_beta   90.00
_cell.angle_gamma   90.00
#
_symmetry.space_group_name_H-M   'P 1'
#
loop_
_entity.id
_entity.type
_entity.pdbx_description
1 polymer ?
#
loop_
_entity_poly.entity_id
_entity_poly.type
_entity_poly.pdbx_seq_one_letter_code
_entity_poly.pdbx_strand_id
1 'polypeptide(L)'
;LWGELMTAGDGDREKILENWEAENSERSAAMKEFLNDDSDWERYQNYESRLEEHEQVQGLRRAMEGAGVPLTSEQEAQLVEVMYDARQQTGMTERWQGRGVLNQLDEPGIADRLETDWQSNQEAMSSGVSSVLSPEQVEAFNSSQSRMIKQATQGLRMMEAFTGGGRRSE
;
A
#
# COMPACT_ATOMS: atom_id res chain seq x y z
N LEU A 1 -12.12 3.95 -2.53
CA LEU A 1 -11.86 4.02 -1.07
C LEU A 1 -11.03 5.23 -0.63
N TRP A 2 -9.69 5.24 -0.73
CA TRP A 2 -8.85 6.31 -0.15
C TRP A 2 -9.26 7.74 -0.56
N GLY A 3 -9.46 7.97 -1.86
CA GLY A 3 -9.89 9.29 -2.36
C GLY A 3 -11.28 9.71 -1.86
N GLU A 4 -12.20 8.76 -1.70
CA GLU A 4 -13.57 9.02 -1.24
C GLU A 4 -13.57 9.36 0.25
N LEU A 5 -12.87 8.56 1.08
CA LEU A 5 -12.74 8.79 2.52
C LEU A 5 -12.12 10.15 2.83
N MET A 6 -11.13 10.54 2.03
CA MET A 6 -10.42 11.81 2.16
C MET A 6 -11.30 13.04 1.91
N THR A 7 -12.27 12.94 1.00
CA THR A 7 -13.17 14.06 0.66
C THR A 7 -14.48 14.05 1.44
N ALA A 8 -14.81 12.94 2.12
CA ALA A 8 -16.02 12.78 2.90
C ALA A 8 -15.93 13.51 4.25
N GLY A 9 -17.07 13.99 4.73
CA GLY A 9 -17.21 14.46 6.12
C GLY A 9 -17.23 13.28 7.10
N ASP A 10 -16.97 13.55 8.38
CA ASP A 10 -16.76 12.50 9.40
C ASP A 10 -17.94 11.50 9.49
N GLY A 11 -19.17 11.97 9.32
CA GLY A 11 -20.37 11.11 9.33
C GLY A 11 -20.58 10.27 8.07
N ASP A 12 -19.96 10.63 6.95
CA ASP A 12 -20.09 9.91 5.67
C ASP A 12 -19.00 8.84 5.50
N ARG A 13 -17.84 9.00 6.17
CA ARG A 13 -16.72 8.05 6.09
C ARG A 13 -17.10 6.66 6.59
N GLU A 14 -17.87 6.58 7.67
CA GLU A 14 -18.33 5.30 8.23
C GLU A 14 -19.18 4.54 7.22
N LYS A 15 -20.16 5.22 6.62
CA LYS A 15 -21.03 4.62 5.60
C LYS A 15 -20.27 4.18 4.35
N ILE A 16 -19.24 4.92 3.94
CA ILE A 16 -18.37 4.53 2.83
C ILE A 16 -17.65 3.21 3.16
N LEU A 17 -17.14 3.05 4.38
CA LEU A 17 -16.49 1.82 4.81
C LEU A 17 -17.46 0.67 4.94
N GLU A 18 -18.64 0.87 5.53
CA GLU A 18 -19.66 -0.18 5.62
C GLU A 18 -20.05 -0.71 4.23
N ASN A 19 -20.26 0.19 3.27
CA ASN A 19 -20.55 -0.21 1.89
C ASN A 19 -19.37 -0.96 1.26
N TRP A 20 -18.15 -0.45 1.43
CA TRP A 20 -16.95 -1.11 0.90
C TRP A 20 -16.75 -2.51 1.52
N GLU A 21 -16.99 -2.68 2.82
CA GLU A 21 -16.91 -3.96 3.53
C GLU A 21 -17.98 -4.94 3.03
N ALA A 22 -19.21 -4.48 2.84
CA ALA A 22 -20.29 -5.28 2.28
C ALA A 22 -19.98 -5.74 0.86
N GLU A 23 -19.55 -4.83 -0.02
CA GLU A 23 -19.15 -5.14 -1.40
C GLU A 23 -17.97 -6.12 -1.44
N ASN A 24 -16.98 -5.95 -0.55
CA ASN A 24 -15.88 -6.90 -0.42
C ASN A 24 -16.38 -8.29 -0.01
N SER A 25 -17.25 -8.36 1.00
CA SER A 25 -17.79 -9.63 1.50
C SER A 25 -18.60 -10.36 0.43
N GLU A 26 -19.47 -9.64 -0.28
CA GLU A 26 -20.26 -10.19 -1.39
C GLU A 26 -19.36 -10.70 -2.53
N ARG A 27 -18.34 -9.92 -2.91
CA ARG A 27 -17.39 -10.31 -3.96
C ARG A 27 -16.57 -11.53 -3.56
N SER A 28 -16.09 -11.59 -2.32
CA SER A 28 -15.34 -12.75 -1.80
C SER A 28 -16.22 -14.01 -1.77
N ALA A 29 -17.49 -13.90 -1.35
CA ALA A 29 -18.42 -15.02 -1.37
C ALA A 29 -18.70 -15.53 -2.79
N ALA A 30 -18.95 -14.62 -3.74
CA ALA A 30 -19.15 -14.96 -5.14
C ALA A 30 -17.90 -15.59 -5.78
N MET A 31 -16.70 -15.10 -5.44
CA MET A 31 -15.45 -15.69 -5.93
C MET A 31 -15.23 -17.10 -5.38
N LYS A 32 -15.49 -17.31 -4.08
CA LYS A 32 -15.39 -18.63 -3.48
C LYS A 32 -16.36 -19.62 -4.13
N GLU A 33 -17.60 -19.21 -4.38
CA GLU A 33 -18.58 -20.02 -5.09
C GLU A 33 -18.16 -20.30 -6.54
N PHE A 34 -17.65 -19.29 -7.24
CA PHE A 34 -17.18 -19.43 -8.63
C PHE A 34 -16.02 -20.41 -8.77
N LEU A 35 -15.02 -20.32 -7.88
CA LEU A 35 -13.88 -21.22 -7.89
C LEU A 35 -14.29 -22.66 -7.52
N ASN A 36 -15.26 -22.80 -6.60
CA ASN A 36 -15.85 -24.09 -6.19
C ASN A 36 -14.80 -25.18 -5.83
N ASP A 37 -13.62 -24.74 -5.39
CA ASP A 37 -12.50 -25.58 -4.99
C ASP A 37 -11.73 -24.84 -3.89
N ASP A 38 -11.50 -25.52 -2.77
CA ASP A 38 -10.87 -24.91 -1.60
C ASP A 38 -9.38 -24.59 -1.85
N SER A 39 -8.70 -25.35 -2.71
CA SER A 39 -7.28 -25.12 -3.02
C SER A 39 -7.09 -23.92 -3.94
N ASP A 40 -7.98 -23.74 -4.92
CA ASP A 40 -7.98 -22.55 -5.76
C ASP A 40 -8.44 -21.31 -5.00
N TRP A 41 -9.37 -21.47 -4.05
CA TRP A 41 -9.73 -20.40 -3.11
C TRP A 41 -8.53 -19.97 -2.25
N GLU A 42 -7.78 -20.92 -1.68
CA GLU A 42 -6.57 -20.62 -0.89
C GLU A 42 -5.49 -19.91 -1.74
N ARG A 43 -5.29 -20.34 -3.00
CA ARG A 43 -4.39 -19.67 -3.94
C ARG A 43 -4.85 -18.25 -4.25
N TYR A 44 -6.15 -18.06 -4.48
CA TYR A 44 -6.74 -16.75 -4.73
C TYR A 44 -6.51 -15.82 -3.52
N GLN A 45 -6.78 -16.29 -2.30
CA GLN A 45 -6.55 -15.49 -1.09
C GLN A 45 -5.08 -15.10 -0.92
N ASN A 46 -4.15 -16.02 -1.21
CA ASN A 46 -2.73 -15.74 -1.16
C ASN A 46 -2.30 -14.69 -2.20
N TYR A 47 -2.88 -14.73 -3.40
CA TYR A 47 -2.64 -13.72 -4.43
C TYR A 47 -3.24 -12.36 -4.03
N GLU A 48 -4.49 -12.36 -3.57
CA GLU A 48 -5.21 -11.14 -3.17
C GLU A 48 -4.50 -10.42 -2.02
N SER A 49 -3.95 -11.16 -1.05
CA SER A 49 -3.21 -10.55 0.06
C SER A 49 -1.92 -9.84 -0.37
N ARG A 50 -1.39 -10.14 -1.57
CA ARG A 50 -0.15 -9.61 -2.16
C ARG A 50 -0.37 -8.70 -3.35
N LEU A 51 -1.62 -8.34 -3.63
CA LEU A 51 -1.97 -7.57 -4.83
C LEU A 51 -1.22 -6.23 -4.89
N GLU A 52 -1.10 -5.55 -3.75
CA GLU A 52 -0.37 -4.29 -3.64
C GLU A 52 1.11 -4.45 -4.00
N GLU A 53 1.76 -5.50 -3.49
CA GLU A 53 3.15 -5.80 -3.81
C GLU A 53 3.34 -6.12 -5.29
N HIS A 54 2.41 -6.87 -5.89
CA HIS A 54 2.43 -7.13 -7.33
C HIS A 54 2.36 -5.83 -8.15
N GLU A 55 1.49 -4.90 -7.79
CA GLU A 55 1.38 -3.61 -8.46
C GLU A 55 2.66 -2.77 -8.31
N GLN A 56 3.21 -2.72 -7.10
CA GLN A 56 4.47 -2.01 -6.83
C GLN A 56 5.63 -2.61 -7.62
N VAL A 57 5.77 -3.94 -7.65
CA VAL A 57 6.82 -4.64 -8.40
C VAL A 57 6.66 -4.44 -9.91
N GLN A 58 5.44 -4.39 -10.44
CA GLN A 58 5.23 -4.05 -11.85
C GLN A 58 5.69 -2.62 -12.19
N GLY A 59 5.47 -1.66 -11.29
CA GLY A 59 5.99 -0.30 -11.42
C GLY A 59 7.51 -0.25 -11.36
N LEU A 60 8.08 -0.97 -10.39
CA LEU A 60 9.51 -1.11 -10.19
C LEU A 60 10.21 -1.72 -11.41
N ARG A 61 9.65 -2.78 -12.00
CA ARG A 61 10.20 -3.45 -13.19
C ARG A 61 10.45 -2.45 -14.32
N ARG A 62 9.46 -1.60 -14.62
CA ARG A 62 9.61 -0.55 -15.66
C ARG A 62 10.72 0.45 -15.31
N ALA A 63 10.85 0.82 -14.04
CA ALA A 63 11.89 1.74 -13.59
C ALA A 63 13.30 1.10 -13.69
N MET A 64 13.42 -0.18 -13.31
CA MET A 64 14.63 -0.98 -13.37
C MET A 64 15.12 -1.19 -14.81
N GLU A 65 14.19 -1.53 -15.72
CA GLU A 65 14.46 -1.63 -17.16
C GLU A 65 15.00 -0.29 -17.71
N GLY A 66 14.36 0.83 -17.35
CA GLY A 66 14.81 2.16 -17.76
C GLY A 66 16.17 2.57 -17.20
N ALA A 67 16.56 2.03 -16.04
CA ALA A 67 17.86 2.24 -15.41
C ALA A 67 18.95 1.26 -15.89
N GLY A 68 18.61 0.32 -16.77
CA GLY A 68 19.56 -0.67 -17.30
C GLY A 68 19.88 -1.82 -16.34
N VAL A 69 19.09 -2.01 -15.29
CA VAL A 69 19.25 -3.04 -14.26
C VAL A 69 17.98 -3.91 -14.13
N PRO A 70 17.52 -4.55 -15.21
CA PRO A 70 16.23 -5.24 -15.24
C PRO A 70 16.14 -6.33 -14.17
N LEU A 71 14.93 -6.56 -13.67
CA LEU A 71 14.63 -7.66 -12.75
C LEU A 71 14.38 -8.94 -13.55
N THR A 72 14.77 -10.08 -12.98
CA THR A 72 14.29 -11.37 -13.47
C THR A 72 12.91 -11.69 -12.88
N SER A 73 12.14 -12.56 -13.52
CA SER A 73 10.84 -12.99 -12.98
C SER A 73 10.94 -13.67 -11.61
N GLU A 74 12.07 -14.34 -11.33
CA GLU A 74 12.33 -14.92 -10.01
C GLU A 74 12.56 -13.83 -8.95
N GLN A 75 13.32 -12.78 -9.29
CA GLN A 75 13.51 -11.63 -8.40
C GLN A 75 12.19 -10.90 -8.14
N GLU A 76 11.35 -10.73 -9.18
CA GLU A 76 10.02 -10.13 -9.02
C GLU A 76 9.15 -10.91 -8.02
N ALA A 77 9.09 -12.24 -8.15
CA ALA A 77 8.33 -13.09 -7.24
C ALA A 77 8.87 -13.03 -5.80
N GLN A 78 10.19 -13.07 -5.62
CA GLN A 78 10.82 -12.98 -4.30
C GLN A 78 10.62 -11.60 -3.65
N LEU A 79 10.68 -10.52 -4.43
CA LEU A 79 10.41 -9.17 -3.93
C LEU A 79 8.98 -9.01 -3.43
N VAL A 80 8.00 -9.62 -4.10
CA VAL A 80 6.61 -9.61 -3.65
C VAL A 80 6.49 -10.17 -2.24
N GLU A 81 7.11 -11.33 -1.97
CA GLU A 81 7.08 -11.93 -0.63
C GLU A 81 7.81 -11.07 0.41
N VAL A 82 9.00 -10.57 0.07
CA VAL A 82 9.78 -9.71 0.98
C VAL A 82 9.01 -8.45 1.37
N MET A 83 8.36 -7.81 0.41
CA MET A 83 7.57 -6.60 0.65
C MET A 83 6.31 -6.90 1.44
N TYR A 84 5.64 -8.03 1.16
CA TYR A 84 4.46 -8.47 1.88
C TYR A 84 4.79 -8.77 3.34
N ASP A 85 5.84 -9.54 3.61
CA ASP A 85 6.27 -9.90 4.96
C ASP A 85 6.60 -8.65 5.79
N ALA A 86 7.30 -7.68 5.20
CA ALA A 86 7.58 -6.40 5.85
C ALA A 86 6.30 -5.61 6.15
N ARG A 87 5.33 -5.57 5.21
CA ARG A 87 4.04 -4.89 5.41
C ARG A 87 3.26 -5.51 6.57
N GLN A 88 3.25 -6.84 6.67
CA GLN A 88 2.61 -7.55 7.79
C GLN A 88 3.36 -7.30 9.10
N GLN A 89 4.69 -7.39 9.10
CA GLN A 89 5.51 -7.22 10.30
C GLN A 89 5.35 -5.82 10.92
N THR A 90 5.24 -4.78 10.09
CA THR A 90 5.17 -3.38 10.54
C THR A 90 3.76 -2.91 10.84
N GLY A 91 2.75 -3.76 10.65
CA GLY A 91 1.34 -3.40 10.85
C GLY A 91 0.87 -2.29 9.90
N MET A 92 1.46 -2.21 8.70
CA MET A 92 1.11 -1.19 7.71
C MET A 92 -0.31 -1.41 7.19
N THR A 93 -0.71 -2.67 7.00
CA THR A 93 -2.08 -3.04 6.58
C THR A 93 -3.12 -2.52 7.55
N GLU A 94 -2.95 -2.80 8.84
CA GLU A 94 -3.88 -2.45 9.91
C GLU A 94 -4.03 -0.95 10.08
N ARG A 95 -3.00 -0.17 9.78
CA ARG A 95 -2.99 1.29 9.95
C ARG A 95 -3.45 2.04 8.72
N TRP A 96 -3.11 1.57 7.52
CA TRP A 96 -3.28 2.33 6.27
C TRP A 96 -4.24 1.69 5.27
N GLN A 97 -4.93 0.61 5.65
CA GLN A 97 -5.99 -0.01 4.87
C GLN A 97 -7.29 -0.17 5.69
N GLY A 98 -8.41 -0.29 4.97
CA GLY A 98 -9.74 -0.47 5.57
C GLY A 98 -10.06 0.59 6.63
N ARG A 99 -10.60 0.13 7.76
CA ARG A 99 -10.97 0.99 8.91
C ARG A 99 -9.79 1.68 9.58
N GLY A 100 -8.58 1.14 9.47
CA GLY A 100 -7.37 1.74 10.04
C GLY A 100 -7.11 3.16 9.56
N VAL A 101 -7.49 3.43 8.31
CA VAL A 101 -7.35 4.74 7.66
C VAL A 101 -8.10 5.83 8.42
N LEU A 102 -9.25 5.55 9.03
CA LEU A 102 -10.02 6.56 9.76
C LEU A 102 -9.19 7.20 10.89
N ASN A 103 -8.48 6.36 11.65
CA ASN A 103 -7.59 6.84 12.71
C ASN A 103 -6.49 7.76 12.15
N GLN A 104 -6.05 7.51 10.91
CA GLN A 104 -5.05 8.36 10.26
C GLN A 104 -5.62 9.68 9.76
N LEU A 105 -6.90 9.73 9.41
CA LEU A 105 -7.58 10.95 8.93
C LEU A 105 -7.97 11.90 10.07
N ASP A 106 -8.26 11.35 11.24
CA ASP A 106 -8.76 12.11 12.38
C ASP A 106 -7.64 12.85 13.15
N GLU A 107 -6.38 12.48 12.91
CA GLU A 107 -5.21 13.10 13.52
C GLU A 107 -4.45 14.02 12.54
N PRO A 108 -3.94 15.19 12.97
CA PRO A 108 -3.13 16.07 12.12
C PRO A 108 -1.76 15.46 11.80
N GLY A 109 -1.16 15.79 10.66
CA GLY A 109 0.19 15.34 10.29
C GLY A 109 0.22 13.97 9.62
N ILE A 110 -0.81 13.65 8.82
CA ILE A 110 -0.96 12.33 8.18
C ILE A 110 0.23 12.01 7.27
N ALA A 111 0.79 13.02 6.60
CA ALA A 111 1.95 12.84 5.74
C ALA A 111 3.20 12.40 6.52
N ASP A 112 3.44 12.98 7.70
CA ASP A 112 4.64 12.68 8.49
C ASP A 112 4.51 11.31 9.18
N ARG A 113 3.29 10.91 9.59
CA ARG A 113 3.01 9.55 10.06
C ARG A 113 3.24 8.53 8.94
N LEU A 114 2.74 8.80 7.73
CA LEU A 114 2.95 7.91 6.60
C LEU A 114 4.45 7.77 6.28
N GLU A 115 5.22 8.86 6.27
CA GLU A 115 6.67 8.80 6.05
C GLU A 115 7.39 7.97 7.13
N THR A 116 6.99 8.11 8.38
CA THR A 116 7.57 7.36 9.51
C THR A 116 7.30 5.86 9.37
N ASP A 117 6.05 5.48 9.11
CA ASP A 117 5.66 4.09 8.95
C ASP A 117 6.29 3.47 7.69
N TRP A 118 6.39 4.26 6.62
CA TRP A 118 7.09 3.86 5.40
C TRP A 118 8.58 3.59 5.63
N GLN A 119 9.25 4.41 6.45
CA GLN A 119 10.65 4.17 6.82
C GLN A 119 10.79 2.88 7.62
N SER A 120 9.92 2.63 8.60
CA SER A 120 9.91 1.38 9.36
C SER A 120 9.72 0.16 8.44
N ASN A 121 8.83 0.26 7.45
CA ASN A 121 8.63 -0.79 6.46
C ASN A 121 9.87 -1.03 5.58
N GLN A 122 10.55 0.03 5.15
CA GLN A 122 11.82 -0.07 4.41
C GLN A 122 12.93 -0.73 5.23
N GLU A 123 13.03 -0.41 6.52
CA GLU A 123 13.98 -1.06 7.41
C GLU A 123 13.68 -2.55 7.56
N ALA A 124 12.42 -2.93 7.74
CA ALA A 124 11.98 -4.31 7.85
C ALA A 124 12.29 -5.14 6.60
N MET A 125 12.10 -4.59 5.40
CA MET A 125 12.39 -5.31 4.15
C MET A 125 13.88 -5.29 3.72
N SER A 126 14.71 -4.42 4.30
CA SER A 126 16.06 -4.10 3.80
C SER A 126 16.96 -5.32 3.59
N SER A 127 16.96 -6.26 4.54
CA SER A 127 17.74 -7.49 4.49
C SER A 127 17.26 -8.42 3.37
N GLY A 128 15.93 -8.59 3.24
CA GLY A 128 15.31 -9.41 2.20
C GLY A 128 15.54 -8.83 0.81
N VAL A 129 15.45 -7.51 0.65
CA VAL A 129 15.74 -6.86 -0.64
C VAL A 129 17.21 -7.07 -1.03
N SER A 130 18.13 -6.96 -0.07
CA SER A 130 19.57 -7.12 -0.31
C SER A 130 19.99 -8.57 -0.59
N SER A 131 19.16 -9.57 -0.22
CA SER A 131 19.43 -10.97 -0.56
C SER A 131 18.91 -11.36 -1.94
N VAL A 132 17.91 -10.64 -2.47
CA VAL A 132 17.28 -10.88 -3.76
C VAL A 132 17.93 -10.08 -4.90
N LEU A 133 18.37 -8.86 -4.61
CA LEU A 133 18.84 -7.90 -5.60
C LEU A 133 20.36 -7.68 -5.56
N SER A 134 20.95 -7.34 -6.71
CA SER A 134 22.32 -6.83 -6.76
C SER A 134 22.43 -5.45 -6.09
N PRO A 135 23.62 -4.99 -5.69
CA PRO A 135 23.80 -3.65 -5.12
C PRO A 135 23.23 -2.51 -5.98
N GLU A 136 23.42 -2.58 -7.31
CA GLU A 136 22.90 -1.59 -8.26
C GLU A 136 21.38 -1.63 -8.34
N GLN A 137 20.79 -2.84 -8.30
CA GLN A 137 19.34 -3.02 -8.24
C GLN A 137 18.77 -2.51 -6.90
N VAL A 138 19.45 -2.74 -5.77
CA VAL A 138 19.06 -2.18 -4.46
C VAL A 138 19.02 -0.66 -4.50
N GLU A 139 20.00 -0.01 -5.11
CA GLU A 139 20.00 1.45 -5.27
C GLU A 139 18.80 1.93 -6.09
N ALA A 140 18.53 1.30 -7.24
CA ALA A 140 17.39 1.61 -8.07
C ALA A 140 16.04 1.37 -7.35
N PHE A 141 15.96 0.31 -6.53
CA PHE A 141 14.81 -0.01 -5.69
C PHE A 141 14.55 1.11 -4.67
N ASN A 142 15.55 1.44 -3.86
CA ASN A 142 15.46 2.49 -2.84
C ASN A 142 15.11 3.84 -3.46
N SER A 143 15.67 4.15 -4.63
CA SER A 143 15.36 5.36 -5.40
C SER A 143 13.89 5.39 -5.84
N SER A 144 13.34 4.24 -6.27
CA SER A 144 11.92 4.12 -6.64
C SER A 144 10.99 4.29 -5.44
N GLN A 145 11.28 3.60 -4.33
CA GLN A 145 10.52 3.71 -3.08
C GLN A 145 10.52 5.16 -2.56
N SER A 146 11.68 5.83 -2.57
CA SER A 146 11.81 7.23 -2.16
C SER A 146 10.99 8.18 -3.02
N ARG A 147 10.96 7.99 -4.35
CA ARG A 147 10.11 8.80 -5.24
C ARG A 147 8.63 8.59 -4.95
N MET A 148 8.21 7.35 -4.74
CA MET A 148 6.82 7.01 -4.52
C MET A 148 6.29 7.64 -3.23
N ILE A 149 7.00 7.46 -2.11
CA ILE A 149 6.57 8.05 -0.83
C ILE A 149 6.55 9.58 -0.90
N LYS A 150 7.52 10.22 -1.56
CA LYS A 150 7.53 11.67 -1.75
C LYS A 150 6.30 12.17 -2.49
N GLN A 151 5.88 11.47 -3.54
CA GLN A 151 4.69 11.85 -4.31
C GLN A 151 3.42 11.68 -3.47
N ALA A 152 3.29 10.55 -2.76
CA ALA A 152 2.17 10.31 -1.87
C ALA A 152 2.06 11.39 -0.78
N THR A 153 3.16 11.67 -0.08
CA THR A 153 3.17 12.59 1.05
C THR A 153 3.07 14.05 0.63
N GLN A 154 3.57 14.41 -0.55
CA GLN A 154 3.30 15.73 -1.15
C GLN A 154 1.81 15.93 -1.41
N GLY A 155 1.11 14.93 -1.94
CA GLY A 155 -0.35 14.97 -2.13
C GLY A 155 -1.10 15.17 -0.82
N LEU A 156 -0.71 14.43 0.22
CA LEU A 156 -1.29 14.54 1.56
C LEU A 156 -1.06 15.93 2.17
N ARG A 157 0.18 16.45 2.12
CA ARG A 157 0.52 17.78 2.64
C ARG A 157 -0.26 18.90 1.95
N MET A 158 -0.42 18.82 0.63
CA MET A 158 -1.24 19.79 -0.11
C MET A 158 -2.68 19.75 0.37
N MET A 159 -3.24 18.55 0.53
CA MET A 159 -4.60 18.41 1.04
C MET A 159 -4.75 18.98 2.45
N GLU A 160 -3.86 18.64 3.38
CA GLU A 160 -3.88 19.19 4.75
C GLU A 160 -3.81 20.73 4.75
N ALA A 161 -3.07 21.33 3.83
CA ALA A 161 -3.05 22.78 3.67
C ALA A 161 -4.40 23.33 3.16
N PHE A 162 -5.09 22.63 2.26
CA PHE A 162 -6.40 23.03 1.75
C PHE A 162 -7.53 22.82 2.77
N THR A 163 -7.56 21.70 3.49
CA THR A 163 -8.60 21.36 4.47
C THR A 163 -8.34 22.02 5.83
N GLY A 164 -7.07 22.11 6.25
CA GLY A 164 -6.63 22.79 7.47
C GLY A 164 -6.62 24.33 7.34
N GLY A 165 -6.47 24.87 6.13
CA GLY A 165 -6.62 26.29 5.84
C GLY A 165 -8.06 26.81 5.94
N GLY A 166 -9.06 25.93 5.90
CA GLY A 166 -10.48 26.24 6.05
C GLY A 166 -10.99 26.24 7.50
N ARG A 167 -10.21 25.73 8.47
CA ARG A 167 -10.57 25.71 9.91
C ARG A 167 -10.28 27.02 10.66
N ARG A 168 -10.18 28.15 9.94
CA ARG A 168 -10.14 29.51 10.51
C ARG A 168 -11.19 30.41 9.87
N SER A 169 -12.45 30.17 10.22
CA SER A 169 -13.45 31.22 10.44
C SER A 169 -14.80 30.56 10.72
N GLU A 170 -15.12 30.36 12.00
CA GLU A 170 -16.36 30.82 12.64
C GLU A 170 -16.19 30.75 14.16
#